data_AF-A0A800DXF1-F1
#
_entry.id   AF-A0A800DXF1-F1
#
_cell.length_a   1.000
_cell.length_b   1.000
_cell.length_c   1.000
_cell.angle_alpha   90.00
_cell.angle_beta   90.00
_cell.angle_gamma   90.00
#
_symmetry.space_group_name_H-M   'P 1'
#
loop_
_entity.id
_entity.type
_entity.pdbx_description
1 polymer ?
#
loop_
_entity_poly.entity_id
_entity_poly.type
_entity_poly.pdbx_seq_one_letter_code
_entity_poly.pdbx_strand_id
1 'polypeptide(L)'
;MTKQQLIEQIRKKKSFLCIGLDVDLTKIPSFLLDSEDPIFEFNKAIIDATHHLAVAYKPNTAFYEAYGIKGWQSLEKTINYLNNNYPEIFTIADAKRGDIGNTSTMYAKAFFEDLQFDSVTVAPYMGSDSVEPFLAFKNKFTILLALTSNKGGLDFQG
;
A
#
# COMPACT_ATOMS: atom_id res chain seq x y z
N MET A 1 -3.52 10.79 -6.77
CA MET A 1 -3.53 11.83 -5.72
C MET A 1 -2.36 12.80 -5.86
N THR A 2 -2.52 14.11 -5.63
CA THR A 2 -1.41 15.08 -5.48
C THR A 2 -1.17 15.43 -4.02
N LYS A 3 -0.02 16.05 -3.70
CA LYS A 3 0.30 16.51 -2.33
C LYS A 3 -0.76 17.47 -1.80
N GLN A 4 -1.25 18.38 -2.64
CA GLN A 4 -2.27 19.34 -2.25
C GLN A 4 -3.60 18.64 -1.92
N GLN A 5 -4.04 17.70 -2.76
CA GLN A 5 -5.25 16.93 -2.53
C GLN A 5 -5.18 16.12 -1.21
N LEU A 6 -4.02 15.50 -0.91
CA LEU A 6 -3.82 14.80 0.36
C LEU A 6 -3.94 15.76 1.57
N ILE A 7 -3.33 16.96 1.50
CA ILE A 7 -3.45 17.98 2.56
C ILE A 7 -4.90 18.44 2.72
N GLU A 8 -5.64 18.59 1.63
CA GLU A 8 -7.07 18.94 1.66
C GLU A 8 -7.89 17.86 2.38
N GLN A 9 -7.62 16.57 2.12
CA GLN A 9 -8.30 15.47 2.82
C GLN A 9 -7.97 15.43 4.31
N ILE A 10 -6.70 15.64 4.68
CA ILE A 10 -6.28 15.76 6.09
C ILE A 10 -7.06 16.85 6.80
N ARG A 11 -7.20 18.04 6.18
CA ARG A 11 -7.95 19.16 6.76
C ARG A 11 -9.45 18.87 6.82
N LYS A 12 -10.03 18.32 5.76
CA LYS A 12 -11.46 17.99 5.66
C LYS A 12 -11.86 16.95 6.70
N LYS A 13 -11.09 15.86 6.83
CA LYS A 13 -11.35 14.76 7.76
C LYS A 13 -10.83 15.04 9.17
N LYS A 14 -10.04 16.11 9.36
CA LYS A 14 -9.33 16.45 10.61
C LYS A 14 -8.56 15.25 11.16
N SER A 15 -7.89 14.53 10.26
CA SER A 15 -7.30 13.23 10.53
C SER A 15 -6.00 13.05 9.76
N PHE A 16 -5.05 12.36 10.38
CA PHE A 16 -3.85 11.83 9.74
C PHE A 16 -3.88 10.30 9.65
N LEU A 17 -5.05 9.69 9.92
CA LEU A 17 -5.17 8.24 10.05
C LEU A 17 -4.86 7.56 8.71
N CYS A 18 -3.88 6.66 8.76
CA CYS A 18 -3.57 5.68 7.73
C CYS A 18 -3.92 4.30 8.26
N ILE A 19 -4.82 3.59 7.58
CA ILE A 19 -5.28 2.27 8.02
C ILE A 19 -4.51 1.18 7.27
N GLY A 20 -3.91 0.25 8.00
CA GLY A 20 -3.27 -0.93 7.43
C GLY A 20 -4.32 -1.96 6.99
N LEU A 21 -4.07 -2.59 5.84
CA LEU A 21 -4.89 -3.69 5.32
C LEU A 21 -4.02 -4.95 5.27
N ASP A 22 -3.67 -5.46 6.44
CA ASP A 22 -2.70 -6.54 6.65
C ASP A 22 -3.47 -7.82 6.98
N VAL A 23 -4.03 -8.47 5.94
CA VAL A 23 -5.03 -9.53 6.10
C VAL A 23 -4.40 -10.86 6.52
N ASP A 24 -4.89 -11.38 7.65
CA ASP A 24 -4.58 -12.71 8.15
C ASP A 24 -5.88 -13.51 8.20
N LEU A 25 -5.98 -14.57 7.38
CA LEU A 25 -7.18 -15.43 7.30
C LEU A 25 -7.64 -15.93 8.66
N THR A 26 -6.73 -16.12 9.62
CA THR A 26 -7.09 -16.61 10.97
C THR A 26 -7.82 -15.57 11.82
N LYS A 27 -7.78 -14.30 11.41
CA LYS A 27 -8.42 -13.16 12.09
C LYS A 27 -9.68 -12.69 11.38
N ILE A 28 -9.99 -13.23 10.20
CA ILE A 28 -11.20 -12.89 9.47
C ILE A 28 -12.41 -13.48 10.22
N PRO A 29 -13.48 -12.69 10.47
CA PRO A 29 -14.72 -13.21 11.03
C PRO A 29 -15.27 -14.39 10.24
N SER A 30 -15.74 -15.43 10.94
CA SER A 30 -16.17 -16.69 10.32
C SER A 30 -17.20 -16.51 9.20
N PHE A 31 -18.13 -15.56 9.35
CA PHE A 31 -19.15 -15.30 8.34
C PHE A 31 -18.62 -14.77 7.00
N LEU A 32 -17.38 -14.24 6.95
CA LEU A 32 -16.73 -13.79 5.72
C LEU A 32 -15.88 -14.89 5.06
N LEU A 33 -15.49 -15.92 5.81
CA LEU A 33 -14.67 -17.03 5.30
C LEU A 33 -15.40 -17.86 4.23
N ASP A 34 -16.73 -17.85 4.24
CA ASP A 34 -17.57 -18.56 3.26
C ASP A 34 -17.74 -17.80 1.94
N SER A 35 -17.22 -16.56 1.84
CA SER A 35 -17.24 -15.80 0.58
C SER A 35 -16.27 -16.35 -0.45
N GLU A 36 -16.49 -16.04 -1.73
CA GLU A 36 -15.59 -16.43 -2.83
C GLU A 36 -14.17 -15.85 -2.65
N ASP A 37 -14.08 -14.65 -2.07
CA ASP A 37 -12.84 -13.93 -1.81
C ASP A 37 -12.85 -13.31 -0.40
N PRO A 38 -12.55 -14.09 0.65
CA PRO A 38 -12.61 -13.62 2.03
C PRO A 38 -11.64 -12.47 2.31
N ILE A 39 -10.50 -12.43 1.62
CA ILE A 39 -9.50 -11.36 1.78
C ILE A 39 -10.09 -10.05 1.28
N PHE A 40 -10.66 -10.05 0.08
CA PHE A 40 -11.30 -8.86 -0.49
C PHE A 40 -12.50 -8.41 0.35
N GLU A 41 -13.41 -9.32 0.72
CA GLU A 41 -14.61 -8.97 1.48
C GLU A 41 -14.27 -8.39 2.86
N PHE A 42 -13.23 -8.94 3.52
CA PHE A 42 -12.75 -8.39 4.79
C PHE A 42 -12.16 -6.99 4.62
N ASN A 43 -11.31 -6.78 3.62
CA ASN A 43 -10.77 -5.46 3.30
C ASN A 43 -11.88 -4.45 2.97
N LYS A 44 -12.83 -4.85 2.14
CA LYS A 44 -13.97 -4.02 1.75
C LYS A 44 -14.79 -3.61 2.97
N ALA A 45 -15.09 -4.54 3.88
CA ALA A 45 -15.81 -4.23 5.10
C ALA A 45 -15.08 -3.21 5.99
N ILE A 46 -13.75 -3.33 6.14
CA ILE A 46 -12.93 -2.34 6.85
C ILE A 46 -13.01 -0.99 6.14
N ILE A 47 -12.84 -0.96 4.82
CA ILE A 47 -12.86 0.27 4.04
C ILE A 47 -14.21 0.98 4.19
N ASP A 48 -15.31 0.28 3.95
CA ASP A 48 -16.67 0.82 4.03
C ASP A 48 -16.98 1.38 5.44
N ALA A 49 -16.48 0.72 6.48
CA ALA A 49 -16.66 1.16 7.85
C ALA A 49 -15.79 2.37 8.23
N THR A 50 -14.67 2.62 7.54
CA THR A 50 -13.63 3.56 8.03
C THR A 50 -13.16 4.63 7.04
N HIS A 51 -13.61 4.60 5.77
CA HIS A 51 -13.17 5.53 4.72
C HIS A 51 -13.38 7.02 5.06
N HIS A 52 -14.41 7.34 5.85
CA HIS A 52 -14.73 8.70 6.27
C HIS A 52 -13.74 9.26 7.31
N LEU A 53 -12.96 8.40 7.98
CA LEU A 53 -11.94 8.77 8.98
C LEU A 53 -10.52 8.71 8.41
N ALA A 54 -10.26 7.78 7.49
CA ALA A 54 -8.93 7.52 6.94
C ALA A 54 -8.57 8.48 5.81
N VAL A 55 -7.35 9.00 5.80
CA VAL A 55 -6.79 9.73 4.66
C VAL A 55 -6.00 8.82 3.72
N ALA A 56 -5.59 7.65 4.21
CA ALA A 56 -4.87 6.67 3.44
C ALA A 56 -5.19 5.22 3.87
N TYR A 57 -5.07 4.29 2.93
CA TYR A 57 -4.95 2.86 3.22
C TYR A 57 -3.60 2.34 2.78
N LYS A 58 -3.02 1.45 3.58
CA LYS A 58 -1.69 0.89 3.39
C LYS A 58 -1.69 -0.63 3.52
N PRO A 59 -2.09 -1.39 2.48
CA PRO A 59 -1.86 -2.84 2.46
C PRO A 59 -0.37 -3.15 2.46
N ASN A 60 0.06 -4.04 3.36
CA ASN A 60 1.37 -4.66 3.31
C ASN A 60 1.35 -5.89 2.39
N THR A 61 2.13 -5.84 1.31
CA THR A 61 2.02 -6.84 0.23
C THR A 61 2.39 -8.25 0.69
N ALA A 62 3.20 -8.40 1.74
CA ALA A 62 3.58 -9.71 2.26
C ALA A 62 2.37 -10.57 2.69
N PHE A 63 1.32 -9.94 3.24
CA PHE A 63 0.10 -10.63 3.65
C PHE A 63 -0.72 -11.16 2.47
N TYR A 64 -0.54 -10.58 1.28
CA TYR A 64 -1.20 -11.02 0.05
C TYR A 64 -0.33 -12.03 -0.70
N GLU A 65 0.97 -11.76 -0.78
CA GLU A 65 1.97 -12.65 -1.38
C GLU A 65 1.99 -14.04 -0.72
N ALA A 66 1.76 -14.11 0.60
CA ALA A 66 1.67 -15.36 1.35
C ALA A 66 0.58 -16.32 0.86
N TYR A 67 -0.45 -15.81 0.17
CA TYR A 67 -1.54 -16.61 -0.41
C TYR A 67 -1.39 -16.79 -1.93
N GLY A 68 -0.22 -16.50 -2.48
CA GLY A 68 0.10 -16.65 -3.90
C GLY A 68 -0.79 -15.81 -4.82
N ILE A 69 -1.14 -16.36 -5.98
CA ILE A 69 -1.91 -15.66 -7.01
C ILE A 69 -3.27 -15.18 -6.47
N LYS A 70 -3.94 -15.99 -5.64
CA LYS A 70 -5.25 -15.62 -5.06
C LYS A 70 -5.15 -14.38 -4.18
N GLY A 71 -4.12 -14.30 -3.34
CA GLY A 71 -3.89 -13.11 -2.52
C GLY A 71 -3.55 -11.89 -3.37
N TRP A 72 -2.75 -12.04 -4.43
CA TRP A 72 -2.46 -10.94 -5.35
C TRP A 72 -3.71 -10.43 -6.08
N GLN A 73 -4.59 -11.33 -6.53
CA GLN A 73 -5.89 -10.98 -7.10
C GLN A 73 -6.78 -10.24 -6.09
N SER A 74 -6.74 -10.65 -4.81
CA SER A 74 -7.48 -9.98 -3.73
C SER A 74 -6.97 -8.56 -3.49
N LEU A 75 -5.64 -8.36 -3.57
CA LEU A 75 -5.00 -7.04 -3.48
C LEU A 75 -5.45 -6.15 -4.63
N GLU A 76 -5.39 -6.65 -5.87
CA GLU A 76 -5.85 -5.93 -7.07
C GLU A 76 -7.32 -5.50 -6.92
N LYS A 77 -8.22 -6.42 -6.53
CA LYS A 77 -9.63 -6.07 -6.27
C LYS A 77 -9.78 -5.00 -5.19
N THR A 78 -9.01 -5.09 -4.11
CA THR A 78 -9.03 -4.12 -3.00
C THR A 78 -8.64 -2.72 -3.48
N ILE A 79 -7.57 -2.62 -4.27
CA ILE A 79 -7.10 -1.32 -4.77
C ILE A 79 -8.01 -0.75 -5.85
N ASN A 80 -8.52 -1.59 -6.74
CA ASN A 80 -9.54 -1.17 -7.71
C ASN A 80 -10.80 -0.66 -7.00
N TYR A 81 -11.21 -1.31 -5.90
CA TYR A 81 -12.34 -0.84 -5.09
C TYR A 81 -12.09 0.54 -4.49
N LEU A 82 -10.92 0.77 -3.87
CA LEU A 82 -10.52 2.08 -3.34
C LEU A 82 -10.48 3.15 -4.44
N ASN A 83 -9.79 2.87 -5.54
CA ASN A 83 -9.61 3.83 -6.63
C ASN A 83 -10.94 4.21 -7.30
N ASN A 84 -11.88 3.27 -7.42
CA ASN A 84 -13.18 3.53 -8.06
C ASN A 84 -14.20 4.21 -7.13
N ASN A 85 -14.26 3.79 -5.86
CA ASN A 85 -15.32 4.24 -4.94
C ASN A 85 -14.88 5.41 -4.05
N TYR A 86 -13.58 5.52 -3.77
CA TYR A 86 -12.99 6.51 -2.87
C TYR A 86 -11.72 7.11 -3.47
N PRO A 87 -11.78 7.70 -4.69
CA PRO A 87 -10.61 8.25 -5.38
C PRO A 87 -9.92 9.38 -4.61
N GLU A 88 -10.58 9.96 -3.60
CA GLU A 88 -10.01 10.93 -2.70
C GLU A 88 -9.14 10.32 -1.58
N ILE A 89 -9.06 9.00 -1.45
CA ILE A 89 -8.24 8.32 -0.43
C ILE A 89 -6.91 7.88 -1.02
N PHE A 90 -5.83 8.20 -0.33
CA PHE A 90 -4.47 7.90 -0.77
C PHE A 90 -4.12 6.42 -0.58
N THR A 91 -3.54 5.78 -1.59
CA THR A 91 -3.14 4.37 -1.51
C THR A 91 -1.64 4.20 -1.37
N ILE A 92 -1.22 3.34 -0.44
CA ILE A 92 0.20 3.05 -0.16
C ILE A 92 0.46 1.56 -0.28
N ALA A 93 1.23 1.15 -1.29
CA ALA A 93 1.77 -0.20 -1.36
C ALA A 93 2.94 -0.33 -0.37
N ASP A 94 2.72 -0.97 0.77
CA ASP A 94 3.82 -1.25 1.69
C ASP A 94 4.56 -2.52 1.26
N ALA A 95 5.43 -2.35 0.26
CA ALA A 95 6.14 -3.42 -0.45
C ALA A 95 7.65 -3.47 -0.16
N LYS A 96 8.22 -2.39 0.38
CA LYS A 96 9.65 -2.27 0.76
C LYS A 96 10.61 -2.74 -0.34
N ARG A 97 10.28 -2.45 -1.61
CA ARG A 97 11.09 -2.89 -2.76
C ARG A 97 12.40 -2.12 -2.84
N GLY A 98 13.41 -2.72 -3.46
CA GLY A 98 14.71 -2.10 -3.72
C GLY A 98 15.56 -3.08 -4.49
N ASP A 99 16.02 -2.68 -5.67
CA ASP A 99 16.83 -3.51 -6.57
C ASP A 99 17.60 -2.60 -7.55
N ILE A 100 18.47 -3.18 -8.38
CA ILE A 100 19.23 -2.43 -9.38
C ILE A 100 18.35 -1.97 -10.56
N GLY A 101 18.57 -0.73 -10.99
CA GLY A 101 18.14 -0.15 -12.27
C GLY A 101 16.84 -0.72 -12.87
N ASN A 102 16.98 -1.54 -13.91
CA ASN A 102 15.85 -2.07 -14.69
C ASN A 102 14.87 -2.92 -13.84
N THR A 103 15.35 -3.64 -12.84
CA THR A 103 14.49 -4.44 -11.95
C THR A 103 13.61 -3.54 -11.09
N SER A 104 14.17 -2.44 -10.56
CA SER A 104 13.40 -1.42 -9.85
C SER A 104 12.34 -0.74 -10.74
N THR A 105 12.62 -0.53 -12.03
CA THR A 105 11.59 -0.08 -12.99
C THR A 105 10.43 -1.06 -13.10
N MET A 106 10.71 -2.38 -13.13
CA MET A 106 9.64 -3.40 -13.20
C MET A 106 8.79 -3.43 -11.93
N TYR A 107 9.40 -3.27 -10.75
CA TYR A 107 8.63 -3.09 -9.51
C TYR A 107 7.77 -1.83 -9.56
N ALA A 108 8.33 -0.69 -10.00
CA ALA A 108 7.60 0.56 -10.12
C ALA A 108 6.39 0.41 -11.06
N LYS A 109 6.54 -0.25 -12.22
CA LYS A 109 5.42 -0.55 -13.12
C LYS A 109 4.34 -1.41 -12.47
N ALA A 110 4.72 -2.47 -11.77
CA ALA A 110 3.77 -3.34 -11.09
C ALA A 110 2.89 -2.57 -10.09
N PHE A 111 3.46 -1.64 -9.32
CA PHE A 111 2.68 -0.88 -8.34
C PHE A 111 1.97 0.34 -8.91
N PHE A 112 2.58 1.07 -9.84
CA PHE A 112 2.06 2.35 -10.34
C PHE A 112 1.20 2.24 -11.59
N GLU A 113 1.47 1.28 -12.48
CA GLU A 113 0.75 1.08 -13.75
C GLU A 113 -0.23 -0.09 -13.69
N ASP A 114 0.17 -1.23 -13.12
CA ASP A 114 -0.71 -2.41 -13.06
C ASP A 114 -1.73 -2.27 -11.91
N LEU A 115 -1.25 -2.22 -10.67
CA LEU A 115 -2.12 -2.08 -9.50
C LEU A 115 -2.60 -0.64 -9.24
N GLN A 116 -2.07 0.36 -9.95
CA GLN A 116 -2.51 1.76 -9.85
C GLN A 116 -2.48 2.37 -8.44
N PHE A 117 -1.48 2.05 -7.62
CA PHE A 117 -1.25 2.73 -6.35
C PHE A 117 -0.82 4.19 -6.54
N ASP A 118 -1.14 5.07 -5.58
CA ASP A 118 -0.56 6.41 -5.52
C ASP A 118 0.90 6.40 -5.04
N SER A 119 1.28 5.41 -4.23
CA SER A 119 2.60 5.36 -3.61
C SER A 119 3.09 3.96 -3.27
N VAL A 120 4.40 3.82 -3.10
CA VAL A 120 5.06 2.57 -2.71
C VAL A 120 6.19 2.82 -1.72
N THR A 121 6.38 1.91 -0.75
CA THR A 121 7.53 1.94 0.15
C THR A 121 8.77 1.31 -0.50
N VAL A 122 9.92 1.97 -0.38
CA VAL A 122 11.17 1.57 -1.03
C VAL A 122 12.33 1.54 -0.03
N ALA A 123 13.13 0.48 -0.09
CA ALA A 123 14.34 0.30 0.72
C ALA A 123 15.56 0.89 -0.02
N PRO A 124 16.18 1.98 0.49
CA PRO A 124 17.24 2.69 -0.24
C PRO A 124 18.65 2.10 -0.04
N TYR A 125 18.77 0.91 0.57
CA TYR A 125 20.07 0.36 1.00
C TYR A 125 21.07 0.19 -0.15
N MET A 126 20.58 -0.08 -1.37
CA MET A 126 21.42 -0.33 -2.54
C MET A 126 21.91 0.96 -3.23
N GLY A 127 21.52 2.15 -2.75
CA GLY A 127 21.92 3.43 -3.34
C GLY A 127 20.79 4.15 -4.08
N SER A 128 21.06 5.38 -4.55
CA SER A 128 20.04 6.23 -5.20
C SER A 128 19.54 5.64 -6.53
N ASP A 129 20.40 4.90 -7.24
CA ASP A 129 20.08 4.20 -8.48
C ASP A 129 19.01 3.10 -8.29
N SER A 130 18.85 2.57 -7.07
CA SER A 130 17.73 1.67 -6.73
C SER A 130 16.40 2.38 -6.49
N VAL A 131 16.43 3.70 -6.26
CA VAL A 131 15.27 4.54 -5.90
C VAL A 131 14.77 5.36 -7.08
N GLU A 132 15.69 5.92 -7.86
CA GLU A 132 15.43 6.79 -9.02
C GLU A 132 14.37 6.22 -9.99
N PRO A 133 14.33 4.90 -10.29
CA PRO A 133 13.29 4.33 -11.14
C PRO A 133 11.87 4.56 -10.62
N PHE A 134 11.64 4.55 -9.31
CA PHE A 134 10.34 4.85 -8.73
C PHE A 134 10.01 6.34 -8.81
N LEU A 135 11.01 7.21 -8.60
CA LEU A 135 10.85 8.67 -8.67
C LEU A 135 10.57 9.18 -10.09
N ALA A 136 10.92 8.41 -11.13
CA ALA A 136 10.64 8.75 -12.52
C ALA A 136 9.14 8.75 -12.87
N PHE A 137 8.31 8.07 -12.07
CA PHE A 137 6.86 8.02 -12.28
C PHE A 137 6.18 9.31 -11.81
N LYS A 138 5.66 10.09 -12.76
CA LYS A 138 5.00 11.36 -12.48
C LYS A 138 3.73 11.15 -11.65
N ASN A 139 3.46 12.07 -10.75
CA ASN A 139 2.27 12.07 -9.88
C ASN A 139 2.13 10.82 -8.99
N LYS A 140 3.25 10.16 -8.69
CA LYS A 140 3.35 9.06 -7.73
C LYS A 140 4.30 9.44 -6.60
N PHE A 141 4.20 8.74 -5.48
CA PHE A 141 5.05 8.98 -4.31
C PHE A 141 5.89 7.75 -3.97
N THR A 142 7.19 7.99 -3.74
CA THR A 142 8.11 6.99 -3.23
C THR A 142 8.37 7.28 -1.76
N ILE A 143 8.01 6.34 -0.88
CA ILE A 143 8.20 6.48 0.57
C ILE A 143 9.44 5.68 0.98
N LEU A 144 10.53 6.38 1.26
CA LEU A 144 11.79 5.73 1.62
C LEU A 144 11.78 5.23 3.06
N LEU A 145 12.28 4.01 3.25
CA LEU A 145 12.64 3.52 4.57
C LEU A 145 13.84 4.33 5.09
N ALA A 146 13.66 4.99 6.23
CA ALA A 146 14.72 5.75 6.90
C ALA A 146 15.00 5.17 8.29
N LEU A 147 13.99 5.18 9.17
CA LEU A 147 14.05 4.56 10.49
C LEU A 147 12.86 3.62 10.66
N THR A 148 13.15 2.34 10.85
CA THR A 148 12.16 1.27 11.00
C THR A 148 11.87 0.99 12.48
N SER A 149 10.65 0.54 12.79
CA SER A 149 10.17 0.43 14.18
C SER A 149 10.61 -0.83 14.91
N ASN A 150 11.25 -1.79 14.22
CA ASN A 150 11.71 -3.03 14.82
C ASN A 150 13.03 -2.83 15.58
N LYS A 151 13.31 -3.71 16.56
CA LYS A 151 14.56 -3.71 17.34
C LYS A 151 15.82 -3.70 16.47
N GLY A 152 15.80 -4.43 15.35
CA GLY A 152 16.92 -4.51 14.41
C GLY A 152 17.17 -3.24 13.56
N GLY A 153 16.30 -2.21 13.64
CA GLY A 153 16.61 -0.91 13.06
C GLY A 153 17.88 -0.31 13.66
N LEU A 154 18.14 -0.57 14.94
CA LEU A 154 19.33 -0.11 15.66
C LEU A 154 20.64 -0.75 15.15
N ASP A 155 20.56 -1.85 14.41
CA ASP A 155 21.76 -2.55 13.92
C ASP A 155 22.49 -1.72 12.85
N PHE A 156 21.76 -0.91 12.07
CA PHE A 156 22.31 -0.17 10.91
C PHE A 156 21.79 1.26 10.72
N GLN A 157 20.65 1.65 11.31
CA GLN A 157 19.98 2.93 11.04
C GLN A 157 20.23 3.99 12.11
N GLY A 158 20.63 3.60 13.32
CA GLY A 158 20.96 4.49 14.45
C GLY A 158 20.84 3.83 15.81
#